data_AF-D1Q0C5-F1
#
_entry.id   AF-D1Q0C5-F1
#
_cell.length_a   1.000
_cell.length_b   1.000
_cell.length_c   1.000
_cell.angle_alpha   90.00
_cell.angle_beta   90.00
_cell.angle_gamma   90.00
#
_symmetry.space_group_name_H-M   'P 1'
#
loop_
_entity.id
_entity.type
_entity.pdbx_description
1 polymer ?
#
loop_
_entity_poly.entity_id
_entity_poly.type
_entity_poly.pdbx_seq_one_letter_code
_entity_poly.pdbx_strand_id
1 'polypeptide(L)'
;MYIVLVEQYKYDVFAVKFYPKKWRNSKNKYRLLTKTYEPRRIINTCINIMLSIYDKNKNASFGFVGANRIGESIKETKRYKVYSTIIATYFSDQLFYHKENKDKSAYLLINNNSLSKNPSLIRDIEEFFIDQYNFD
;
A
#
# COMPACT_ATOMS: atom_id res chain seq x y z
N MET A 1 5.35 -0.33 19.75
CA MET A 1 5.81 -1.35 18.78
C MET A 1 4.73 -1.62 17.74
N TYR A 2 5.13 -1.69 16.47
CA TYR A 2 4.27 -2.01 15.33
C TYR A 2 4.64 -3.38 14.77
N ILE A 3 3.67 -4.01 14.10
CA ILE A 3 3.88 -5.17 13.23
C ILE A 3 3.68 -4.67 11.80
N VAL A 4 4.63 -4.96 10.93
CA VAL A 4 4.51 -4.77 9.48
C VAL A 4 4.29 -6.13 8.85
N LEU A 5 3.29 -6.22 7.97
CA LEU A 5 3.00 -7.39 7.15
C LEU A 5 3.28 -7.03 5.70
N VAL A 6 4.01 -7.91 5.02
CA VAL A 6 4.24 -7.84 3.59
C VAL A 6 3.58 -9.06 2.98
N GLU A 7 2.59 -8.83 2.14
CA GLU A 7 1.87 -9.88 1.41
C GLU A 7 2.31 -9.82 -0.05
N GLN A 8 2.86 -10.92 -0.56
CA GLN A 8 3.20 -11.04 -1.98
C GLN A 8 2.03 -11.69 -2.72
N TYR A 9 1.67 -11.09 -3.84
CA TYR A 9 0.62 -11.55 -4.72
C TYR A 9 1.18 -11.92 -6.11
N LYS A 10 0.29 -12.28 -7.03
CA LYS A 10 0.66 -12.53 -8.43
C LYS A 10 1.38 -11.32 -9.03
N TYR A 11 2.22 -11.59 -10.02
CA TYR A 11 2.98 -10.58 -10.77
C TYR A 11 3.92 -9.72 -9.93
N ASP A 12 4.49 -10.30 -8.86
CA ASP A 12 5.42 -9.60 -7.94
C ASP A 12 4.86 -8.31 -7.36
N VAL A 13 3.56 -8.30 -7.07
CA VAL A 13 2.92 -7.19 -6.35
C VAL A 13 2.98 -7.45 -4.85
N PHE A 14 3.58 -6.52 -4.11
CA PHE A 14 3.73 -6.59 -2.66
C PHE A 14 2.84 -5.57 -1.98
N ALA A 15 1.86 -6.01 -1.19
CA ALA A 15 1.07 -5.14 -0.34
C ALA A 15 1.73 -5.00 1.04
N VAL A 16 2.01 -3.75 1.43
CA VAL A 16 2.64 -3.45 2.72
C VAL A 16 1.61 -2.86 3.68
N LYS A 17 1.38 -3.55 4.79
CA LYS A 17 0.38 -3.20 5.81
C LYS A 17 1.06 -3.09 7.17
N PHE A 18 0.53 -2.26 8.07
CA PHE A 18 1.04 -2.21 9.44
C PHE A 18 -0.06 -1.95 10.46
N TYR A 19 0.17 -2.40 11.69
CA TYR A 19 -0.70 -2.11 12.82
C TYR A 19 0.09 -2.18 14.15
N PRO A 20 -0.37 -1.51 15.22
CA PRO A 20 0.23 -1.64 16.55
C PRO A 20 0.10 -3.06 17.10
N LYS A 21 1.19 -3.62 17.65
CA LYS A 21 1.18 -5.00 18.20
C LYS A 21 0.08 -5.23 19.24
N LYS A 22 -0.26 -4.21 20.03
CA LYS A 22 -1.34 -4.27 21.03
C LYS A 22 -2.72 -4.58 20.43
N TRP A 23 -2.91 -4.37 19.13
CA TRP A 23 -4.16 -4.63 18.43
C TRP A 23 -4.10 -5.82 17.49
N ARG A 24 -3.10 -6.71 17.61
CA ARG A 24 -2.93 -7.86 16.72
C ARG A 24 -4.19 -8.73 16.56
N ASN A 25 -4.97 -8.87 17.63
CA ASN A 25 -6.21 -9.65 17.67
C ASN A 25 -7.47 -8.82 17.38
N SER A 26 -7.36 -7.51 17.14
CA SER A 26 -8.51 -6.66 16.85
C SER A 26 -8.88 -6.71 15.38
N LYS A 27 -10.16 -6.90 15.07
CA LYS A 27 -10.69 -6.75 13.71
C LYS A 27 -10.49 -5.32 13.16
N ASN A 28 -10.45 -4.32 14.04
CA ASN A 28 -10.29 -2.91 13.68
C ASN A 28 -8.83 -2.41 13.71
N LYS A 29 -7.84 -3.32 13.79
CA LYS A 29 -6.42 -2.97 14.03
C LYS A 29 -5.81 -1.92 13.08
N TYR A 30 -6.28 -1.88 11.83
CA TYR A 30 -5.85 -0.90 10.81
C TYR A 30 -6.59 0.44 10.90
N ARG A 31 -7.78 0.45 11.52
CA ARG A 31 -8.67 1.61 11.61
C ARG A 31 -8.40 2.46 12.86
N LEU A 32 -7.87 1.85 13.92
CA LEU A 32 -7.60 2.49 15.21
C LEU A 32 -6.42 3.48 15.15
N LEU A 33 -6.49 4.56 15.94
CA LEU A 33 -5.46 5.61 16.03
C LEU A 33 -4.58 5.43 17.26
N THR A 34 -3.26 5.41 17.06
CA THR A 34 -2.31 5.24 18.17
C THR A 34 -2.15 6.47 19.04
N LYS A 35 -2.57 7.65 18.56
CA LYS A 35 -2.35 8.96 19.20
C LYS A 35 -0.87 9.22 19.55
N THR A 36 0.04 8.65 18.78
CA THR A 36 1.49 8.81 18.97
C THR A 36 2.05 10.05 18.30
N TYR A 37 1.23 10.76 17.51
CA TYR A 37 1.59 11.97 16.73
C TYR A 37 2.80 11.84 15.78
N GLU A 38 3.39 10.65 15.68
CA GLU A 38 4.58 10.33 14.87
C GLU A 38 4.28 9.33 13.74
N PRO A 39 3.42 9.65 12.75
CA PRO A 39 3.09 8.72 11.67
C PRO A 39 4.27 8.51 10.70
N ARG A 40 5.17 9.50 10.57
CA ARG A 40 6.27 9.47 9.60
C ARG A 40 7.23 8.30 9.85
N ARG A 41 7.54 8.00 11.11
CA ARG A 41 8.50 6.95 11.47
C ARG A 41 8.07 5.56 10.97
N ILE A 42 6.81 5.21 11.14
CA ILE A 42 6.30 3.91 10.68
C ILE A 42 6.13 3.88 9.16
N ILE A 43 5.73 4.99 8.53
CA ILE A 43 5.63 5.10 7.07
C ILE A 43 7.01 4.92 6.41
N ASN A 44 8.03 5.60 6.93
CA ASN A 44 9.40 5.45 6.43
C ASN A 44 9.94 4.03 6.63
N THR A 45 9.53 3.34 7.70
CA THR A 45 9.87 1.92 7.89
C THR A 45 9.25 1.06 6.79
N CYS A 46 7.98 1.29 6.43
CA CYS A 46 7.34 0.60 5.30
C CYS A 46 8.06 0.90 3.97
N ILE A 47 8.44 2.16 3.73
CA ILE A 47 9.18 2.55 2.52
C ILE A 47 10.55 1.85 2.45
N ASN A 48 11.30 1.80 3.54
CA ASN A 48 12.59 1.10 3.58
C ASN A 48 12.43 -0.40 3.31
N ILE A 49 11.35 -1.02 3.80
CA ILE A 49 11.03 -2.41 3.47
C ILE A 49 10.75 -2.56 1.98
N MET A 50 9.93 -1.68 1.39
CA MET A 50 9.65 -1.69 -0.06
C MET A 50 10.94 -1.52 -0.88
N LEU A 51 11.81 -0.60 -0.51
CA LEU A 51 13.11 -0.39 -1.16
C LEU A 51 14.01 -1.62 -1.03
N SER A 52 14.03 -2.29 0.13
CA SER A 52 14.79 -3.52 0.34
C SER A 52 14.26 -4.70 -0.51
N ILE A 53 12.93 -4.79 -0.69
CA ILE A 53 12.31 -5.77 -1.60
C ILE A 53 12.71 -5.44 -3.04
N TYR A 54 12.56 -4.18 -3.45
CA TYR A 54 12.92 -3.73 -4.79
C TYR A 54 14.40 -3.97 -5.10
N ASP A 55 15.27 -3.86 -4.10
CA ASP A 55 16.69 -4.12 -4.30
C ASP A 55 16.99 -5.57 -4.69
N LYS A 56 16.24 -6.51 -4.11
CA LYS A 56 16.35 -7.95 -4.39
C LYS A 56 15.53 -8.39 -5.60
N ASN A 57 14.42 -7.71 -5.87
CA ASN A 57 13.54 -7.97 -7.01
C ASN A 57 13.22 -6.67 -7.75
N LYS A 58 13.95 -6.42 -8.84
CA LYS A 58 13.77 -5.21 -9.67
C LYS A 58 12.48 -5.18 -10.49
N ASN A 59 11.67 -6.24 -10.46
CA ASN A 59 10.32 -6.29 -11.03
C ASN A 59 9.21 -6.04 -9.99
N ALA A 60 9.58 -5.89 -8.71
CA ALA A 60 8.63 -5.72 -7.63
C ALA A 60 7.78 -4.46 -7.83
N SER A 61 6.47 -4.68 -7.77
CA SER A 61 5.44 -3.64 -7.70
C SER A 61 4.89 -3.58 -6.28
N PHE A 62 4.29 -2.47 -5.88
CA PHE A 62 3.81 -2.29 -4.51
C PHE A 62 2.39 -1.75 -4.44
N GLY A 63 1.70 -2.01 -3.33
CA GLY A 63 0.38 -1.46 -3.10
C GLY A 63 0.06 -1.23 -1.63
N PHE A 64 -0.87 -0.32 -1.36
CA PHE A 64 -1.45 -0.16 -0.04
C PHE A 64 -2.88 0.38 -0.11
N VAL A 65 -3.63 0.16 0.97
CA VAL A 65 -4.93 0.78 1.21
C VAL A 65 -4.81 1.66 2.46
N GLY A 66 -5.11 2.95 2.31
CA GLY A 66 -5.26 3.87 3.42
C GLY A 66 -6.56 3.58 4.17
N ALA A 67 -6.53 2.69 5.15
CA ALA A 67 -7.71 2.30 5.91
C ALA A 67 -8.41 3.51 6.56
N ASN A 68 -9.73 3.55 6.49
CA ASN A 68 -10.55 4.58 7.14
C ASN A 68 -10.55 4.42 8.66
N ARG A 69 -10.66 5.52 9.38
CA ARG A 69 -10.99 5.52 10.81
C ARG A 69 -12.42 5.02 11.01
N ILE A 70 -12.74 4.66 12.25
CA ILE A 70 -14.13 4.40 12.64
C ILE A 70 -14.92 5.70 12.45
N GLY A 71 -16.00 5.65 11.67
CA GLY A 71 -16.80 6.82 11.30
C GLY A 71 -16.25 7.69 10.16
N GLU A 72 -15.12 7.31 9.55
CA GLU A 72 -14.60 7.98 8.33
C GLU A 72 -15.06 7.22 7.08
N SER A 73 -15.32 7.94 5.98
CA SER A 73 -15.60 7.35 4.68
C SER A 73 -14.45 6.46 4.20
N ILE A 74 -14.75 5.42 3.41
CA ILE A 74 -13.73 4.62 2.74
C ILE A 74 -13.06 5.37 1.58
N LYS A 75 -13.71 6.43 1.08
CA LYS A 75 -13.21 7.28 0.01
C LYS A 75 -12.26 8.34 0.56
N GLU A 76 -11.12 8.49 -0.11
CA GLU A 76 -10.13 9.54 0.14
C GLU A 76 -9.77 9.76 1.62
N THR A 77 -9.45 8.68 2.34
CA THR A 77 -9.16 8.74 3.77
C THR A 77 -7.95 9.64 4.06
N LYS A 78 -7.89 10.15 5.29
CA LYS A 78 -6.73 10.91 5.78
C LYS A 78 -5.43 10.10 5.68
N ARG A 79 -5.49 8.79 5.91
CA ARG A 79 -4.31 7.91 5.79
C ARG A 79 -3.86 7.82 4.34
N TYR A 80 -4.78 7.56 3.41
CA TYR A 80 -4.46 7.48 1.99
C TYR A 80 -3.79 8.75 1.49
N LYS A 81 -4.35 9.93 1.78
CA LYS A 81 -3.78 11.21 1.37
C LYS A 81 -2.34 11.40 1.89
N VAL A 82 -2.10 11.12 3.17
CA VAL A 82 -0.76 11.25 3.75
C VAL A 82 0.22 10.24 3.15
N TYR A 83 -0.22 8.99 2.96
CA TYR A 83 0.66 7.93 2.46
C TYR A 83 0.98 8.12 0.99
N SER A 84 0.00 8.49 0.15
CA SER A 84 0.22 8.75 -1.28
C SER A 84 1.17 9.91 -1.50
N THR A 85 1.00 11.02 -0.76
CA THR A 85 1.91 12.16 -0.83
C THR A 85 3.34 11.76 -0.47
N ILE A 86 3.54 11.00 0.62
CA ILE A 86 4.90 10.60 1.02
C ILE A 86 5.47 9.60 0.00
N ILE A 87 4.71 8.59 -0.43
CA ILE A 87 5.23 7.58 -1.36
C ILE A 87 5.65 8.18 -2.70
N ALA A 88 4.89 9.14 -3.23
CA ALA A 88 5.23 9.85 -4.47
C ALA A 88 6.59 10.59 -4.41
N THR A 89 7.12 10.90 -3.21
CA THR A 89 8.46 11.52 -3.10
C THR A 89 9.61 10.52 -3.09
N TYR A 90 9.35 9.23 -2.89
CA TYR A 90 10.39 8.18 -2.80
C TYR A 90 10.45 7.30 -4.04
N PHE A 91 9.35 7.17 -4.76
CA PHE A 91 9.25 6.35 -5.97
C PHE A 91 8.97 7.27 -7.15
N SER A 92 9.87 7.28 -8.14
CA SER A 92 9.80 8.16 -9.30
C SER A 92 8.94 7.59 -10.41
N ASP A 93 8.24 8.46 -11.15
CA ASP A 93 7.48 8.10 -12.36
C ASP A 93 8.34 7.42 -13.47
N GLN A 94 9.66 7.62 -13.44
CA GLN A 94 10.60 6.94 -14.34
C GLN A 94 10.65 5.43 -14.12
N LEU A 95 10.55 4.98 -12.87
CA LEU A 95 10.69 3.57 -12.48
C LEU A 95 9.34 2.90 -12.20
N PHE A 96 8.35 3.69 -11.78
CA PHE A 96 7.05 3.19 -11.37
C PHE A 96 5.95 3.99 -12.03
N TYR A 97 4.89 3.31 -12.44
CA TYR A 97 3.62 3.90 -12.79
C TYR A 97 2.75 3.99 -11.54
N HIS A 98 2.33 5.21 -11.21
CA HIS A 98 1.55 5.52 -10.01
C HIS A 98 0.06 5.49 -10.35
N LYS A 99 -0.67 4.50 -9.82
CA LYS A 99 -2.10 4.35 -10.03
C LYS A 99 -2.87 4.52 -8.72
N GLU A 100 -3.88 5.39 -8.76
CA GLU A 100 -4.69 5.74 -7.60
C GLU A 100 -6.14 5.28 -7.77
N ASN A 101 -6.73 4.74 -6.70
CA ASN A 101 -8.17 4.53 -6.60
C ASN A 101 -8.69 5.28 -5.38
N LYS A 102 -9.17 6.50 -5.62
CA LYS A 102 -9.66 7.42 -4.59
C LYS A 102 -10.89 6.89 -3.86
N ASP A 103 -11.79 6.20 -4.57
CA ASP A 103 -13.02 5.65 -4.01
C ASP A 103 -12.75 4.56 -2.98
N LYS A 104 -11.66 3.81 -3.17
CA LYS A 104 -11.21 2.76 -2.24
C LYS A 104 -10.03 3.18 -1.36
N SER A 105 -9.56 4.42 -1.46
CA SER A 105 -8.35 4.90 -0.77
C SER A 105 -7.14 3.99 -1.00
N ALA A 106 -6.99 3.48 -2.23
CA ALA A 106 -5.94 2.54 -2.60
C ALA A 106 -4.93 3.19 -3.55
N TYR A 107 -3.69 2.71 -3.48
CA TYR A 107 -2.57 3.21 -4.25
C TYR A 107 -1.70 2.04 -4.71
N LEU A 108 -1.32 2.05 -5.99
CA LEU A 108 -0.48 1.06 -6.62
C LEU A 108 0.74 1.73 -7.26
N LEU A 109 1.90 1.15 -7.01
CA LEU A 109 3.17 1.44 -7.66
C LEU A 109 3.49 0.26 -8.56
N ILE A 110 3.24 0.40 -9.85
CA ILE A 110 3.45 -0.68 -10.82
C ILE A 110 4.82 -0.47 -11.44
N ASN A 111 5.70 -1.46 -11.34
CA ASN A 111 7.04 -1.35 -11.89
C ASN A 111 7.01 -1.23 -13.42
N ASN A 112 7.66 -0.21 -13.98
CA ASN A 112 7.63 0.06 -15.42
C ASN A 112 8.29 -1.06 -16.24
N ASN A 113 9.30 -1.75 -15.69
CA ASN A 113 9.88 -2.93 -16.34
C ASN A 113 8.84 -4.06 -16.47
N SER A 114 8.09 -4.32 -15.39
CA SER A 114 7.03 -5.33 -15.40
C SER A 114 5.89 -4.94 -16.34
N LEU A 115 5.50 -3.66 -16.35
CA LEU A 115 4.45 -3.13 -17.23
C LEU A 115 4.84 -3.22 -18.70
N SER A 116 6.11 -2.92 -19.04
CA SER A 116 6.59 -3.02 -20.42
C SER A 116 6.54 -4.45 -20.98
N LYS A 117 6.70 -5.46 -20.11
CA LYS A 117 6.66 -6.88 -20.47
C LYS A 117 5.25 -7.44 -20.54
N ASN A 118 4.31 -6.85 -19.80
CA ASN A 118 2.91 -7.25 -19.81
C ASN A 118 2.00 -5.99 -19.81
N PRO A 119 1.55 -5.54 -20.99
CA PRO A 119 0.64 -4.40 -21.09
C PRO A 119 -0.71 -4.60 -20.38
N SER A 120 -1.18 -5.84 -20.19
CA SER A 120 -2.42 -6.11 -19.44
C SER A 120 -2.23 -6.11 -17.93
N LEU A 121 -0.98 -5.98 -17.44
CA LEU A 121 -0.64 -6.11 -16.02
C LEU A 121 -1.46 -5.21 -15.12
N ILE A 122 -1.74 -3.97 -15.54
CA ILE A 122 -2.58 -3.04 -14.76
C ILE A 122 -3.96 -3.65 -14.51
N ARG A 123 -4.61 -4.14 -15.57
CA ARG A 123 -5.94 -4.76 -15.50
C ARG A 123 -5.89 -6.03 -14.66
N ASP A 124 -4.88 -6.87 -14.86
CA ASP A 124 -4.74 -8.14 -14.15
C ASP A 124 -4.50 -7.92 -12.63
N ILE A 125 -3.77 -6.87 -12.26
CA ILE A 125 -3.61 -6.44 -10.87
C ILE A 125 -4.93 -5.91 -10.30
N GLU A 126 -5.66 -5.08 -11.05
CA GLU A 126 -6.94 -4.53 -10.59
C GLU A 126 -7.98 -5.62 -10.34
N GLU A 127 -8.14 -6.56 -11.28
CA GLU A 127 -9.03 -7.72 -11.13
C GLU A 127 -8.66 -8.52 -9.88
N PHE A 128 -7.37 -8.78 -9.67
CA PHE A 128 -6.90 -9.46 -8.46
C PHE A 128 -7.23 -8.69 -7.16
N PHE A 129 -7.07 -7.37 -7.15
CA PHE A 129 -7.41 -6.56 -5.98
C PHE A 129 -8.92 -6.51 -5.73
N ILE A 130 -9.75 -6.48 -6.77
CA ILE A 130 -11.21 -6.57 -6.63
C ILE A 130 -11.59 -7.90 -5.96
N ASP A 131 -11.04 -9.01 -6.44
CA ASP A 131 -11.33 -10.35 -5.90
C ASP A 131 -10.87 -10.52 -4.45
N GLN A 132 -9.68 -10.01 -4.09
CA GLN A 132 -9.13 -10.17 -2.74
C GLN A 132 -9.73 -9.22 -1.71
N TYR A 133 -10.14 -8.02 -2.14
CA TYR A 133 -10.64 -6.99 -1.24
C TYR A 133 -12.15 -6.83 -1.30
N ASN A 134 -12.90 -7.80 -1.84
CA ASN A 134 -14.39 -7.86 -1.86
C ASN A 134 -14.94 -6.92 -0.80
N PHE A 135 -15.25 -5.71 -1.27
CA PHE A 135 -15.47 -4.56 -0.42
C PHE A 135 -16.91 -4.64 0.07
N ASP A 136 -17.19 -5.64 0.88
CA ASP A 136 -18.42 -5.77 1.66
C ASP A 136 -18.37 -4.86 2.90
#